data_AF-A0A9W7QGG6-F1
#
_entry.id   AF-A0A9W7QGG6-F1
#
_cell.length_a   1.000
_cell.length_b   1.000
_cell.length_c   1.000
_cell.angle_alpha   90.00
_cell.angle_beta   90.00
_cell.angle_gamma   90.00
#
_symmetry.space_group_name_H-M   'P 1'
#
loop_
_entity.id
_entity.type
_entity.pdbx_description
1 polymer ?
#
loop_
_entity_poly.entity_id
_entity_poly.type
_entity_poly.pdbx_seq_one_letter_code
_entity_poly.pdbx_strand_id
1 'polypeptide(L)'
;MTIDRICTIGPASNNKETLAQLIKNGMKIVRLNLSHGTHESHKDIIRLVKSLDDSIKFLGDVQGPKIRLGEVKGEQITLQAGDPFILHTQLVTGSNIEASVDYEGIANDVKVDSRILINDGEVELIVEKISTDKIETKVKTGGNISSHKGVNLPGAAVSLPAITEKDKKDIQFLLEENVDFIACSFVRKPSHIKEIRDFIQQYKETSPNVIAKIETMEAIENFQDICKEADGIMIARGDLGVELPYQCIPLLQKMMIQECNRTNTYVITATQMLQSMVDHSIPTRAEVTDVFQAVLDGTNAVMLSAESASGEHPIESVRTLRLVSEFAEHVKKDGPFAMKDVLRLLRESLDE
;
A
#
# COMPACT_ATOMS: atom_id res chain seq x y z
N MET A 1 -13.93 -16.31 11.64
CA MET A 1 -14.11 -14.99 11.04
C MET A 1 -13.72 -15.18 9.58
N THR A 2 -14.58 -14.85 8.62
CA THR A 2 -14.28 -15.01 7.19
C THR A 2 -13.27 -13.94 6.77
N ILE A 3 -12.23 -14.29 6.03
CA ILE A 3 -11.21 -13.34 5.53
C ILE A 3 -11.86 -12.39 4.54
N ASP A 4 -11.70 -11.09 4.79
CA ASP A 4 -12.14 -10.06 3.86
C ASP A 4 -11.21 -10.00 2.65
N ARG A 5 -11.79 -9.77 1.48
CA ARG A 5 -11.05 -9.61 0.22
C ARG A 5 -11.26 -8.21 -0.30
N ILE A 6 -10.18 -7.44 -0.29
CA ILE A 6 -10.16 -6.05 -0.70
C ILE A 6 -9.68 -5.99 -2.15
N CYS A 7 -10.42 -5.34 -3.02
CA CYS A 7 -10.01 -5.11 -4.40
C CYS A 7 -9.90 -3.61 -4.67
N THR A 8 -8.77 -3.18 -5.20
CA THR A 8 -8.61 -1.82 -5.68
C THR A 8 -9.33 -1.67 -7.02
N ILE A 9 -10.16 -0.65 -7.16
CA ILE A 9 -10.87 -0.37 -8.41
C ILE A 9 -10.10 0.65 -9.24
N GLY A 10 -9.96 0.37 -10.53
CA GLY A 10 -9.25 1.22 -11.48
C GLY A 10 -9.72 0.99 -12.92
N PRO A 11 -8.93 1.42 -13.93
CA PRO A 11 -9.30 1.33 -15.34
C PRO A 11 -9.71 -0.07 -15.82
N ALA A 12 -9.14 -1.14 -15.26
CA ALA A 12 -9.49 -2.51 -15.64
C ALA A 12 -10.81 -3.00 -15.03
N SER A 13 -11.35 -2.30 -14.02
CA SER A 13 -12.45 -2.80 -13.19
C SER A 13 -13.51 -1.76 -12.83
N ASN A 14 -13.56 -0.62 -13.50
CA ASN A 14 -14.51 0.46 -13.21
C ASN A 14 -15.85 0.35 -13.97
N ASN A 15 -16.05 -0.71 -14.77
CA ASN A 15 -17.29 -0.97 -15.50
C ASN A 15 -18.22 -1.95 -14.74
N LYS A 16 -19.52 -1.89 -15.04
CA LYS A 16 -20.58 -2.64 -14.34
C LYS A 16 -20.37 -4.15 -14.41
N GLU A 17 -20.05 -4.65 -15.60
CA GLU A 17 -19.88 -6.08 -15.86
C GLU A 17 -18.74 -6.65 -15.02
N THR A 18 -17.60 -5.96 -14.99
CA THR A 18 -16.43 -6.39 -14.23
C THR A 18 -16.70 -6.31 -12.73
N LEU A 19 -17.27 -5.20 -12.23
CA LEU A 19 -17.62 -5.07 -10.81
C LEU A 19 -18.56 -6.20 -10.34
N ALA A 20 -19.58 -6.53 -11.14
CA ALA A 20 -20.47 -7.66 -10.83
C ALA A 20 -19.70 -8.99 -10.74
N GLN A 21 -18.71 -9.21 -11.61
CA GLN A 21 -17.86 -10.40 -11.52
C GLN A 21 -16.93 -10.37 -10.30
N LEU A 22 -16.35 -9.22 -9.93
CA LEU A 22 -15.52 -9.13 -8.72
C LEU A 22 -16.33 -9.46 -7.46
N ILE A 23 -17.54 -8.91 -7.33
CA ILE A 23 -18.48 -9.20 -6.23
C ILE A 23 -18.80 -10.70 -6.20
N LYS A 24 -19.21 -11.26 -7.36
CA LYS A 24 -19.53 -12.69 -7.48
C LYS A 24 -18.36 -13.61 -7.11
N ASN A 25 -17.13 -13.21 -7.42
CA ASN A 25 -15.91 -13.95 -7.11
C ASN A 25 -15.38 -13.66 -5.69
N GLY A 26 -16.12 -12.93 -4.87
CA GLY A 26 -15.88 -12.85 -3.43
C GLY A 26 -15.25 -11.55 -2.94
N MET A 27 -15.17 -10.49 -3.75
CA MET A 27 -14.83 -9.15 -3.25
C MET A 27 -15.80 -8.75 -2.12
N LYS A 28 -15.25 -8.20 -1.03
CA LYS A 28 -16.03 -7.73 0.14
C LYS A 28 -15.82 -6.25 0.45
N ILE A 29 -14.66 -5.71 0.08
CA ILE A 29 -14.32 -4.32 0.29
C ILE A 29 -13.76 -3.75 -1.01
N VAL A 30 -14.27 -2.60 -1.42
CA VAL A 30 -13.74 -1.80 -2.53
C VAL A 30 -12.72 -0.82 -1.97
N ARG A 31 -11.48 -0.88 -2.47
CA ARG A 31 -10.48 0.17 -2.23
C ARG A 31 -10.55 1.21 -3.34
N LEU A 32 -10.77 2.45 -2.93
CA LEU A 32 -10.68 3.65 -3.77
C LEU A 32 -9.31 4.27 -3.51
N ASN A 33 -8.41 4.23 -4.49
CA ASN A 33 -7.08 4.82 -4.34
C ASN A 33 -7.10 6.29 -4.81
N LEU A 34 -7.11 7.23 -3.86
CA LEU A 34 -7.22 8.67 -4.13
C LEU A 34 -5.92 9.29 -4.64
N SER A 35 -4.83 8.51 -4.74
CA SER A 35 -3.64 8.92 -5.50
C SER A 35 -3.93 9.03 -7.00
N HIS A 36 -5.01 8.40 -7.48
CA HIS A 36 -5.44 8.41 -8.87
C HIS A 36 -6.94 8.68 -8.99
N GLY A 37 -7.37 9.13 -10.18
CA GLY A 37 -8.77 9.45 -10.44
C GLY A 37 -9.24 10.75 -9.77
N THR A 38 -10.49 11.11 -10.06
CA THR A 38 -11.16 12.29 -9.51
C THR A 38 -12.24 11.88 -8.53
N HIS A 39 -12.65 12.79 -7.64
CA HIS A 39 -13.78 12.55 -6.73
C HIS A 39 -15.04 12.08 -7.47
N GLU A 40 -15.36 12.68 -8.62
CA GLU A 40 -16.51 12.26 -9.43
C GLU A 40 -16.38 10.82 -9.92
N SER A 41 -15.21 10.42 -10.42
CA SER A 41 -15.00 9.03 -10.85
C SER A 41 -15.14 8.03 -9.71
N HIS A 42 -14.69 8.38 -8.50
CA HIS A 42 -14.85 7.53 -7.32
C HIS A 42 -16.31 7.47 -6.85
N LYS A 43 -17.04 8.59 -6.93
CA LYS A 43 -18.47 8.67 -6.62
C LYS A 43 -19.29 7.75 -7.53
N ASP A 44 -18.98 7.72 -8.82
CA ASP A 44 -19.64 6.84 -9.78
C ASP A 44 -19.37 5.36 -9.48
N ILE A 45 -18.15 5.01 -9.08
CA ILE A 45 -17.81 3.65 -8.61
C ILE A 45 -18.64 3.28 -7.38
N ILE A 46 -18.73 4.16 -6.38
CA ILE A 46 -19.51 3.92 -5.15
C ILE A 46 -20.98 3.67 -5.48
N ARG A 47 -21.58 4.53 -6.30
CA ARG A 47 -22.99 4.39 -6.73
C ARG A 47 -23.22 3.07 -7.47
N LEU A 48 -22.32 2.73 -8.38
CA LEU A 48 -22.43 1.51 -9.19
C LEU A 48 -22.32 0.26 -8.32
N VAL A 49 -21.35 0.20 -7.42
CA VAL A 49 -21.17 -0.92 -6.49
C VAL A 49 -22.37 -1.07 -5.57
N LYS A 50 -22.87 0.01 -4.94
CA LYS A 50 -24.08 -0.03 -4.10
C LYS A 50 -25.32 -0.50 -4.88
N SER A 51 -25.42 -0.18 -6.17
CA SER A 51 -26.52 -0.67 -7.03
C SER A 51 -26.45 -2.17 -7.36
N LEU A 52 -25.25 -2.77 -7.26
CA LEU A 52 -25.03 -4.19 -7.51
C LEU A 52 -25.15 -5.02 -6.22
N ASP A 53 -24.56 -4.54 -5.13
CA ASP A 53 -24.60 -5.16 -3.80
C ASP A 53 -24.30 -4.10 -2.71
N ASP A 54 -25.32 -3.71 -1.95
CA ASP A 54 -25.22 -2.71 -0.87
C ASP A 54 -24.52 -3.25 0.40
N SER A 55 -24.13 -4.54 0.43
CA SER A 55 -23.34 -5.12 1.52
C SER A 55 -21.83 -4.91 1.36
N ILE A 56 -21.37 -4.42 0.20
CA ILE A 56 -19.96 -4.16 -0.07
C ILE A 56 -19.53 -2.88 0.66
N LYS A 57 -18.42 -3.01 1.40
CA LYS A 57 -17.82 -1.89 2.14
C LYS A 57 -16.85 -1.10 1.27
N PHE A 58 -16.58 0.14 1.65
CA PHE A 58 -15.67 1.04 0.96
C PHE A 58 -14.51 1.47 1.86
N LEU A 59 -13.30 1.35 1.32
CA LEU A 59 -12.05 1.84 1.91
C LEU A 59 -11.49 2.93 1.02
N GLY A 60 -11.53 4.18 1.50
CA GLY A 60 -10.84 5.30 0.86
C GLY A 60 -9.38 5.34 1.28
N ASP A 61 -8.45 5.18 0.33
CA ASP A 61 -7.00 5.22 0.57
C ASP A 61 -6.44 6.57 0.13
N VAL A 62 -6.07 7.41 1.11
CA VAL A 62 -5.51 8.75 0.85
C VAL A 62 -4.01 8.68 0.63
N GLN A 63 -3.51 9.55 -0.26
CA GLN A 63 -2.16 9.49 -0.78
C GLN A 63 -1.11 9.72 0.31
N GLY A 64 -1.39 10.59 1.28
CA GLY A 64 -0.45 10.97 2.32
C GLY A 64 0.73 11.81 1.80
N PRO A 65 1.64 12.18 2.70
CA PRO A 65 2.79 13.04 2.42
C PRO A 65 3.93 12.28 1.73
N LYS A 66 3.70 11.73 0.53
CA LYS A 66 4.74 11.04 -0.26
C LYS A 66 5.68 12.07 -0.88
N ILE A 67 6.98 11.94 -0.62
CA ILE A 67 8.02 12.76 -1.26
C ILE A 67 8.17 12.30 -2.71
N ARG A 68 8.33 13.25 -3.63
CA ARG A 68 8.45 13.01 -5.07
C ARG A 68 9.53 13.85 -5.72
N LEU A 69 10.05 13.33 -6.83
CA LEU A 69 10.89 14.08 -7.74
C LEU A 69 10.06 15.17 -8.45
N GLY A 70 10.69 16.29 -8.76
CA GLY A 70 10.14 17.31 -9.65
C GLY A 70 10.10 16.87 -11.11
N GLU A 71 9.91 17.84 -11.99
CA GLU A 71 9.91 17.60 -13.44
C GLU A 71 11.30 17.23 -13.95
N VAL A 72 11.39 16.24 -14.84
CA VAL A 72 12.64 15.89 -15.54
C VAL A 72 12.55 16.24 -17.03
N LYS A 73 13.70 16.36 -17.69
CA LYS A 73 13.77 16.54 -19.14
C LYS A 73 13.34 15.26 -19.86
N GLY A 74 12.31 15.36 -20.68
CA GLY A 74 11.78 14.23 -21.45
C GLY A 74 10.93 13.30 -20.60
N GLU A 75 10.64 12.11 -21.13
CA GLU A 75 9.81 11.13 -20.41
C GLU A 75 10.58 10.42 -19.28
N GLN A 76 11.89 10.20 -19.49
CA GLN A 76 12.72 9.40 -18.59
C GLN A 76 14.20 9.76 -18.75
N ILE A 77 14.95 9.65 -17.64
CA ILE A 77 16.39 9.83 -17.57
C ILE A 77 17.01 8.60 -16.90
N THR A 78 18.11 8.09 -17.46
CA THR A 78 18.87 6.99 -16.86
C THR A 78 20.08 7.52 -16.12
N LEU A 79 20.21 7.19 -14.85
CA LEU A 79 21.39 7.46 -14.04
C LEU A 79 22.33 6.26 -14.05
N GLN A 80 23.64 6.49 -14.16
CA GLN A 80 24.65 5.43 -14.13
C GLN A 80 25.27 5.30 -12.74
N ALA A 81 25.57 4.08 -12.34
CA ALA A 81 26.26 3.84 -11.08
C ALA A 81 27.65 4.49 -11.07
N GLY A 82 27.97 5.19 -9.99
CA GLY A 82 29.21 5.93 -9.80
C GLY A 82 29.11 7.42 -10.13
N ASP A 83 28.10 7.86 -10.88
CA ASP A 83 27.94 9.25 -11.28
C ASP A 83 27.55 10.15 -10.09
N PRO A 84 27.99 11.42 -10.07
CA PRO A 84 27.46 12.41 -9.14
C PRO A 84 26.04 12.81 -9.55
N PHE A 85 25.19 13.04 -8.55
CA PHE A 85 23.82 13.52 -8.76
C PHE A 85 23.42 14.49 -7.65
N ILE A 86 22.78 15.60 -8.00
CA ILE A 86 22.39 16.64 -7.04
C ILE A 86 20.86 16.71 -6.90
N LEU A 87 20.38 16.62 -5.66
CA LEU A 87 18.98 16.88 -5.35
C LEU A 87 18.81 18.30 -4.80
N HIS A 88 17.99 19.11 -5.47
CA HIS A 88 17.68 20.48 -5.06
C HIS A 88 16.35 20.54 -4.30
N THR A 89 16.28 21.37 -3.26
CA THR A 89 15.00 21.70 -2.60
C THR A 89 14.22 22.77 -3.35
N GLN A 90 14.87 23.48 -4.27
CA GLN A 90 14.28 24.45 -5.16
C GLN A 90 13.98 23.84 -6.54
N LEU A 91 13.00 24.40 -7.23
CA LEU A 91 12.55 23.90 -8.53
C LEU A 91 13.68 24.00 -9.57
N VAL A 92 14.07 22.86 -10.12
CA VAL A 92 14.96 22.73 -11.28
C VAL A 92 14.42 21.67 -12.23
N THR A 93 14.59 21.86 -13.53
CA THR A 93 14.22 20.82 -14.49
C THR A 93 15.29 19.73 -14.48
N GLY A 94 14.92 18.55 -13.98
CA GLY A 94 15.81 17.42 -13.78
C GLY A 94 16.51 16.95 -15.06
N SER A 95 17.75 16.52 -14.90
CA SER A 95 18.64 16.01 -15.93
C SER A 95 19.37 14.76 -15.41
N ASN A 96 20.39 14.27 -16.10
CA ASN A 96 21.23 13.18 -15.62
C ASN A 96 22.24 13.60 -14.52
N ILE A 97 22.29 14.89 -14.15
CA ILE A 97 23.23 15.42 -13.14
C ILE A 97 22.53 16.04 -11.93
N GLU A 98 21.26 16.45 -12.07
CA GLU A 98 20.51 17.13 -11.00
C GLU A 98 19.01 16.95 -11.16
N ALA A 99 18.25 17.03 -10.08
CA ALA A 99 16.78 17.15 -10.10
C ALA A 99 16.28 17.84 -8.83
N SER A 100 15.05 18.37 -8.85
CA SER A 100 14.41 18.87 -7.63
C SER A 100 13.62 17.77 -6.91
N VAL A 101 13.40 17.95 -5.61
CA VAL A 101 12.50 17.15 -4.78
C VAL A 101 11.44 18.06 -4.16
N ASP A 102 10.21 17.58 -4.03
CA ASP A 102 9.06 18.36 -3.52
C ASP A 102 9.01 18.50 -1.98
N TYR A 103 10.14 18.22 -1.30
CA TYR A 103 10.25 18.32 0.13
C TYR A 103 11.46 19.15 0.55
N GLU A 104 11.21 20.41 0.91
CA GLU A 104 12.26 21.34 1.34
C GLU A 104 13.00 20.88 2.61
N GLY A 105 12.31 20.14 3.48
CA GLY A 105 12.87 19.64 4.75
C GLY A 105 13.90 18.52 4.60
N ILE A 106 14.05 17.94 3.39
CA ILE A 106 14.92 16.78 3.15
C ILE A 106 16.36 17.00 3.63
N ALA A 107 16.90 18.21 3.47
CA ALA A 107 18.27 18.54 3.87
C ALA A 107 18.48 18.48 5.40
N ASN A 108 17.40 18.59 6.19
CA ASN A 108 17.45 18.47 7.65
C ASN A 108 17.27 17.02 8.13
N ASP A 109 16.60 16.19 7.33
CA ASP A 109 16.21 14.83 7.72
C ASP A 109 17.26 13.78 7.33
N VAL A 110 18.10 14.07 6.32
CA VAL A 110 19.20 13.18 5.90
C VAL A 110 20.54 13.62 6.50
N LYS A 111 21.48 12.69 6.55
CA LYS A 111 22.89 12.92 6.96
C LYS A 111 23.83 12.39 5.88
N VAL A 112 25.11 12.74 5.98
CA VAL A 112 26.15 12.09 5.16
C VAL A 112 26.05 10.57 5.37
N ASP A 113 26.24 9.82 4.29
CA ASP A 113 26.03 8.37 4.17
C ASP A 113 24.57 7.89 4.22
N SER A 114 23.58 8.79 4.35
CA SER A 114 22.17 8.43 4.17
C SER A 114 21.92 7.90 2.76
N ARG A 115 20.99 6.94 2.67
CA ARG A 115 20.47 6.43 1.41
C ARG A 115 19.27 7.26 0.98
N ILE A 116 19.19 7.59 -0.29
CA ILE A 116 17.98 8.16 -0.91
C ILE A 116 17.60 7.25 -2.06
N LEU A 117 16.38 6.73 -2.02
CA LEU A 117 15.88 5.82 -3.03
C LEU A 117 14.87 6.55 -3.93
N ILE A 118 14.93 6.31 -5.22
CA ILE A 118 14.01 6.90 -6.20
C ILE A 118 13.34 5.78 -6.99
N ASN A 119 12.06 5.99 -7.33
CA ASN A 119 11.27 5.06 -8.14
C ASN A 119 11.21 3.66 -7.49
N ASP A 120 10.70 3.64 -6.26
CA ASP A 120 10.49 2.41 -5.47
C ASP A 120 11.77 1.56 -5.32
N GLY A 121 12.92 2.23 -5.18
CA GLY A 121 14.22 1.58 -4.97
C GLY A 121 14.98 1.18 -6.23
N GLU A 122 14.46 1.48 -7.44
CA GLU A 122 15.18 1.23 -8.70
C GLU A 122 16.51 1.98 -8.75
N VAL A 123 16.54 3.22 -8.24
CA VAL A 123 17.74 4.04 -8.13
C VAL A 123 18.09 4.25 -6.66
N GLU A 124 19.37 4.05 -6.31
CA GLU A 124 19.90 4.31 -4.97
C GLU A 124 21.00 5.36 -5.04
N LEU A 125 20.82 6.46 -4.30
CA LEU A 125 21.79 7.51 -4.10
C LEU A 125 22.36 7.43 -2.67
N ILE A 126 23.64 7.77 -2.52
CA ILE A 126 24.30 7.93 -1.23
C ILE A 126 24.67 9.40 -1.05
N VAL A 127 24.25 9.99 0.06
CA VAL A 127 24.53 11.38 0.40
C VAL A 127 26.02 11.56 0.70
N GLU A 128 26.69 12.42 -0.06
CA GLU A 128 28.10 12.76 0.17
C GLU A 128 28.24 14.09 0.92
N LYS A 129 27.36 15.06 0.62
CA LYS A 129 27.41 16.40 1.24
C LYS A 129 26.04 17.06 1.24
N ILE A 130 25.75 17.79 2.31
CA ILE A 130 24.48 18.50 2.50
C ILE A 130 24.75 20.00 2.58
N SER A 131 23.95 20.77 1.85
CA SER A 131 23.83 22.22 1.94
C SER A 131 22.37 22.59 2.17
N THR A 132 22.08 23.86 2.49
CA THR A 132 20.72 24.31 2.79
C THR A 132 19.74 24.09 1.63
N ASP A 133 20.20 24.21 0.39
CA ASP A 133 19.41 24.22 -0.84
C ASP A 133 19.63 23.00 -1.74
N LYS A 134 20.63 22.17 -1.43
CA LYS A 134 20.99 21.01 -2.23
C LYS A 134 21.67 19.89 -1.43
N ILE A 135 21.49 18.68 -1.93
CA ILE A 135 22.13 17.46 -1.43
C ILE A 135 22.98 16.90 -2.57
N GLU A 136 24.29 16.87 -2.39
CA GLU A 136 25.23 16.25 -3.32
C GLU A 136 25.31 14.75 -2.98
N THR A 137 25.07 13.91 -3.98
CA THR A 137 24.99 12.47 -3.83
C THR A 137 25.84 11.76 -4.88
N LYS A 138 26.10 10.48 -4.63
CA LYS A 138 26.66 9.54 -5.60
C LYS A 138 25.67 8.44 -5.89
N VAL A 139 25.47 8.14 -7.17
CA VAL A 139 24.63 7.03 -7.61
C VAL A 139 25.31 5.72 -7.24
N LYS A 140 24.71 4.95 -6.34
CA LYS A 140 25.20 3.61 -5.98
C LYS A 140 24.59 2.54 -6.89
N THR A 141 23.28 2.63 -7.12
CA THR A 141 22.56 1.77 -8.07
C THR A 141 21.93 2.66 -9.12
N GLY A 142 22.36 2.51 -10.37
CA GLY A 142 21.80 3.21 -11.52
C GLY A 142 20.47 2.62 -11.96
N GLY A 143 19.71 3.40 -12.72
CA GLY A 143 18.34 3.06 -13.10
C GLY A 143 17.62 4.27 -13.66
N ASN A 144 16.32 4.13 -13.86
CA ASN A 144 15.52 5.16 -14.50
C ASN A 144 14.79 6.05 -13.48
N ILE A 145 14.83 7.35 -13.74
CA ILE A 145 14.00 8.36 -13.07
C ILE A 145 13.08 9.05 -14.09
N SER A 146 11.89 9.41 -13.65
CA SER A 146 10.92 10.18 -14.42
C SER A 146 10.23 11.21 -13.52
N SER A 147 9.49 12.15 -14.10
CA SER A 147 8.77 13.17 -13.33
C SER A 147 7.86 12.52 -12.27
N HIS A 148 7.80 13.15 -11.09
CA HIS A 148 6.89 12.78 -9.98
C HIS A 148 7.07 11.38 -9.40
N LYS A 149 8.17 10.68 -9.71
CA LYS A 149 8.50 9.40 -9.08
C LYS A 149 8.73 9.57 -7.59
N GLY A 150 8.33 8.56 -6.82
CA GLY A 150 8.49 8.55 -5.37
C GLY A 150 9.96 8.61 -4.96
N VAL A 151 10.22 9.35 -3.89
CA VAL A 151 11.52 9.42 -3.21
C VAL A 151 11.33 8.90 -1.79
N ASN A 152 12.20 8.00 -1.38
CA ASN A 152 12.20 7.36 -0.07
C ASN A 152 13.50 7.68 0.66
N LEU A 153 13.40 7.84 1.99
CA LEU A 153 14.52 8.22 2.85
C LEU A 153 14.72 7.16 3.96
N PRO A 154 15.22 5.95 3.60
CA PRO A 154 15.36 4.86 4.56
C PRO A 154 16.09 5.24 5.85
N GLY A 155 15.39 5.07 6.97
CA GLY A 155 15.91 5.33 8.32
C GLY A 155 16.01 6.81 8.70
N ALA A 156 15.50 7.73 7.89
CA ALA A 156 15.34 9.13 8.28
C ALA A 156 14.03 9.33 9.06
N ALA A 157 14.07 10.16 10.10
CA ALA A 157 12.87 10.63 10.79
C ALA A 157 12.31 11.83 10.01
N VAL A 158 11.32 11.58 9.15
CA VAL A 158 10.85 12.58 8.20
C VAL A 158 9.94 13.61 8.89
N SER A 159 10.19 14.90 8.67
CA SER A 159 9.41 15.98 9.30
C SER A 159 8.27 16.47 8.39
N LEU A 160 7.35 15.56 8.06
CA LEU A 160 6.16 15.81 7.24
C LEU A 160 4.87 15.71 8.08
N PRO A 161 3.80 16.47 7.77
CA PRO A 161 2.52 16.39 8.49
C PRO A 161 1.87 15.01 8.34
N ALA A 162 0.82 14.73 9.13
CA ALA A 162 0.07 13.47 9.01
C ALA A 162 -0.69 13.38 7.68
N ILE A 163 -1.27 14.49 7.24
CA ILE A 163 -2.09 14.61 6.04
C ILE A 163 -1.75 15.89 5.29
N THR A 164 -1.82 15.83 3.97
CA THR A 164 -1.63 16.99 3.08
C THR A 164 -2.93 17.77 2.88
N GLU A 165 -2.85 18.97 2.27
CA GLU A 165 -4.05 19.72 1.87
C GLU A 165 -4.91 18.98 0.84
N LYS A 166 -4.29 18.13 0.02
CA LYS A 166 -5.02 17.23 -0.89
C LYS A 166 -5.76 16.16 -0.08
N ASP A 167 -5.09 15.51 0.86
CA ASP A 167 -5.71 14.47 1.70
C ASP A 167 -6.89 15.03 2.50
N LYS A 168 -6.81 16.27 2.99
CA LYS A 168 -7.95 16.92 3.68
C LYS A 168 -9.19 17.00 2.79
N LYS A 169 -9.03 17.37 1.52
CA LYS A 169 -10.12 17.42 0.53
C LYS A 169 -10.63 16.01 0.19
N ASP A 170 -9.72 15.05 0.05
CA ASP A 170 -10.08 13.66 -0.21
C ASP A 170 -10.87 13.05 0.96
N ILE A 171 -10.46 13.31 2.21
CA ILE A 171 -11.16 12.87 3.42
C ILE A 171 -12.56 13.49 3.47
N GLN A 172 -12.72 14.79 3.21
CA GLN A 172 -14.04 15.42 3.19
C GLN A 172 -14.98 14.74 2.19
N PHE A 173 -14.51 14.50 0.96
CA PHE A 173 -15.25 13.75 -0.04
C PHE A 173 -15.65 12.34 0.46
N LEU A 174 -14.71 11.60 1.06
CA LEU A 174 -14.97 10.26 1.60
C LEU A 174 -16.02 10.27 2.72
N LEU A 175 -16.03 11.31 3.56
CA LEU A 175 -17.02 11.48 4.62
C LEU A 175 -18.43 11.75 4.07
N GLU A 176 -18.53 12.54 3.00
CA GLU A 176 -19.79 12.79 2.27
C GLU A 176 -20.35 11.51 1.66
N GLU A 177 -19.49 10.64 1.11
CA GLU A 177 -19.89 9.37 0.49
C GLU A 177 -20.14 8.24 1.50
N ASN A 178 -19.92 8.48 2.79
CA ASN A 178 -20.13 7.54 3.88
C ASN A 178 -19.34 6.23 3.71
N VAL A 179 -18.05 6.33 3.40
CA VAL A 179 -17.17 5.14 3.36
C VAL A 179 -17.01 4.51 4.75
N ASP A 180 -16.72 3.22 4.79
CA ASP A 180 -16.56 2.45 6.04
C ASP A 180 -15.16 2.64 6.67
N PHE A 181 -14.14 2.78 5.81
CA PHE A 181 -12.75 2.89 6.21
C PHE A 181 -12.05 4.05 5.48
N ILE A 182 -11.14 4.72 6.19
CA ILE A 182 -10.15 5.62 5.59
C ILE A 182 -8.77 5.06 5.92
N ALA A 183 -8.01 4.68 4.90
CA ALA A 183 -6.61 4.26 5.02
C ALA A 183 -5.68 5.45 4.77
N CYS A 184 -4.77 5.67 5.70
CA CYS A 184 -3.85 6.81 5.68
C CYS A 184 -2.42 6.33 5.43
N SER A 185 -1.84 6.79 4.33
CA SER A 185 -0.46 6.49 3.92
C SER A 185 0.55 7.26 4.78
N PHE A 186 1.74 6.70 4.93
CA PHE A 186 2.92 7.25 5.60
C PHE A 186 2.67 7.66 7.05
N VAL A 187 1.82 6.90 7.75
CA VAL A 187 1.67 7.01 9.21
C VAL A 187 2.97 6.56 9.85
N ARG A 188 3.50 7.38 10.76
CA ARG A 188 4.82 7.21 11.39
C ARG A 188 4.77 7.22 12.92
N LYS A 189 3.77 7.91 13.49
CA LYS A 189 3.62 8.10 14.94
C LYS A 189 2.15 8.13 15.34
N PRO A 190 1.83 7.79 16.60
CA PRO A 190 0.44 7.81 17.11
C PRO A 190 -0.23 9.18 16.98
N SER A 191 0.54 10.27 17.06
CA SER A 191 -0.02 11.63 16.91
C SER A 191 -0.58 11.89 15.50
N HIS A 192 -0.11 11.19 14.45
CA HIS A 192 -0.71 11.32 13.12
C HIS A 192 -2.15 10.79 13.10
N ILE A 193 -2.40 9.67 13.76
CA ILE A 193 -3.75 9.10 13.87
C ILE A 193 -4.67 10.05 14.63
N LYS A 194 -4.19 10.68 15.70
CA LYS A 194 -4.94 11.70 16.44
C LYS A 194 -5.27 12.90 15.57
N GLU A 195 -4.29 13.45 14.85
CA GLU A 195 -4.50 14.58 13.92
C GLU A 195 -5.57 14.27 12.85
N ILE A 196 -5.52 13.06 12.28
CA ILE A 196 -6.50 12.60 11.29
C ILE A 196 -7.90 12.48 11.91
N ARG A 197 -8.01 11.90 13.11
CA ARG A 197 -9.29 11.77 13.82
C ARG A 197 -9.88 13.13 14.19
N ASP A 198 -9.05 14.03 14.71
CA ASP A 198 -9.47 15.39 15.07
C ASP A 198 -9.99 16.13 13.83
N PHE A 199 -9.33 15.94 12.67
CA PHE A 199 -9.83 16.48 11.41
C PHE A 199 -11.17 15.87 11.00
N ILE A 200 -11.33 14.54 11.05
CA ILE A 200 -12.60 13.87 10.71
C ILE A 200 -13.76 14.34 11.61
N GLN A 201 -13.51 14.47 12.91
CA GLN A 201 -14.52 14.87 13.90
C GLN A 201 -15.04 16.30 13.71
N GLN A 202 -14.30 17.16 13.01
CA GLN A 202 -14.78 18.49 12.65
C GLN A 202 -15.95 18.45 11.64
N TYR A 203 -16.09 17.37 10.88
CA TYR A 203 -17.08 17.23 9.81
C TYR A 203 -18.19 16.23 10.13
N LYS A 204 -17.90 15.20 10.93
CA LYS A 204 -18.85 14.10 11.17
C LYS A 204 -18.72 13.49 12.56
N GLU A 205 -19.83 13.40 13.28
CA GLU A 205 -19.87 12.79 14.62
C GLU A 205 -19.55 11.29 14.59
N THR A 206 -20.11 10.56 13.61
CA THR A 206 -19.77 9.15 13.39
C THR A 206 -18.64 9.05 12.39
N SER A 207 -17.45 8.70 12.88
CA SER A 207 -16.25 8.59 12.07
C SER A 207 -16.14 7.21 11.39
N PRO A 208 -15.68 7.13 10.13
CA PRO A 208 -15.20 5.86 9.57
C PRO A 208 -14.00 5.33 10.37
N ASN A 209 -13.74 4.03 10.24
CA ASN A 209 -12.57 3.42 10.85
C ASN A 209 -11.28 3.93 10.18
N VAL A 210 -10.32 4.39 10.98
CA VAL A 210 -9.03 4.88 10.51
C VAL A 210 -8.03 3.73 10.47
N ILE A 211 -7.54 3.41 9.26
CA ILE A 211 -6.55 2.37 9.01
C ILE A 211 -5.17 3.03 8.83
N ALA A 212 -4.22 2.70 9.71
CA ALA A 212 -2.84 3.16 9.57
C ALA A 212 -2.07 2.26 8.59
N LYS A 213 -1.54 2.83 7.49
CA LYS A 213 -0.64 2.10 6.61
C LYS A 213 0.77 2.14 7.17
N ILE A 214 1.34 0.96 7.42
CA ILE A 214 2.70 0.79 7.93
C ILE A 214 3.62 0.60 6.74
N GLU A 215 4.39 1.66 6.46
CA GLU A 215 5.14 1.81 5.20
C GLU A 215 6.62 2.18 5.43
N THR A 216 7.00 2.57 6.66
CA THR A 216 8.32 3.15 6.97
C THR A 216 8.96 2.53 8.20
N MET A 217 10.28 2.69 8.35
CA MET A 217 11.00 2.27 9.56
C MET A 217 10.46 2.95 10.83
N GLU A 218 10.20 4.25 10.78
CA GLU A 218 9.66 5.01 11.93
C GLU A 218 8.28 4.46 12.36
N ALA A 219 7.45 4.03 11.41
CA ALA A 219 6.18 3.37 11.70
C ALA A 219 6.36 2.04 12.44
N ILE A 220 7.41 1.27 12.10
CA ILE A 220 7.76 0.02 12.79
C ILE A 220 8.24 0.29 14.21
N GLU A 221 9.09 1.31 14.41
CA GLU A 221 9.58 1.72 15.72
C GLU A 221 8.44 2.14 16.66
N ASN A 222 7.42 2.80 16.12
CA ASN A 222 6.23 3.25 16.86
C ASN A 222 5.02 2.31 16.76
N PHE A 223 5.19 1.11 16.22
CA PHE A 223 4.08 0.27 15.77
C PHE A 223 3.05 -0.01 16.89
N GLN A 224 3.51 -0.35 18.09
CA GLN A 224 2.63 -0.67 19.20
C GLN A 224 1.74 0.51 19.61
N ASP A 225 2.25 1.72 19.55
CA ASP A 225 1.47 2.91 19.92
C ASP A 225 0.56 3.36 18.78
N ILE A 226 0.98 3.19 17.52
CA ILE A 226 0.08 3.38 16.37
C ILE A 226 -1.08 2.38 16.43
N CYS A 227 -0.79 1.11 16.73
CA CYS A 227 -1.78 0.03 16.80
C CYS A 227 -2.84 0.26 17.89
N LYS A 228 -2.48 0.92 19.00
CA LYS A 228 -3.44 1.30 20.06
C LYS A 228 -4.38 2.44 19.65
N GLU A 229 -3.93 3.33 18.77
CA GLU A 229 -4.65 4.55 18.40
C GLU A 229 -5.50 4.38 17.13
N ALA A 230 -5.06 3.50 16.21
CA ALA A 230 -5.75 3.20 14.96
C ALA A 230 -6.86 2.13 15.13
N ASP A 231 -7.91 2.21 14.31
CA ASP A 231 -8.97 1.18 14.27
C ASP A 231 -8.51 -0.08 13.52
N GLY A 232 -7.52 0.09 12.63
CA GLY A 232 -6.86 -1.00 11.95
C GLY A 232 -5.50 -0.64 11.39
N ILE A 233 -4.79 -1.65 10.92
CA ILE A 233 -3.45 -1.59 10.37
C ILE A 233 -3.48 -2.16 8.94
N MET A 234 -2.78 -1.52 8.02
CA MET A 234 -2.47 -2.10 6.71
C MET A 234 -0.96 -2.27 6.58
N ILE A 235 -0.52 -3.52 6.42
CA ILE A 235 0.89 -3.85 6.19
C ILE A 235 1.16 -3.68 4.70
N ALA A 236 1.75 -2.54 4.34
CA ALA A 236 2.03 -2.16 2.95
C ALA A 236 3.44 -2.60 2.55
N ARG A 237 3.52 -3.85 2.09
CA ARG A 237 4.79 -4.58 1.88
C ARG A 237 5.64 -4.00 0.74
N GLY A 238 5.01 -3.37 -0.26
CA GLY A 238 5.68 -2.66 -1.33
C GLY A 238 6.57 -1.55 -0.79
N ASP A 239 5.99 -0.54 -0.14
CA ASP A 239 6.77 0.58 0.43
C ASP A 239 7.72 0.09 1.55
N LEU A 240 7.30 -0.87 2.40
CA LEU A 240 8.21 -1.45 3.39
C LEU A 240 9.41 -2.16 2.76
N GLY A 241 9.24 -2.83 1.61
CA GLY A 241 10.32 -3.51 0.88
C GLY A 241 11.32 -2.55 0.24
N VAL A 242 10.92 -1.29 0.03
CA VAL A 242 11.81 -0.19 -0.39
C VAL A 242 12.59 0.34 0.82
N GLU A 243 11.91 0.55 1.95
CA GLU A 243 12.48 1.14 3.16
C GLU A 243 13.39 0.19 3.94
N LEU A 244 13.10 -1.11 3.93
CA LEU A 244 13.73 -2.11 4.80
C LEU A 244 14.39 -3.24 3.99
N PRO A 245 15.36 -3.97 4.58
CA PRO A 245 15.88 -5.18 3.96
C PRO A 245 14.75 -6.19 3.73
N TYR A 246 14.54 -6.60 2.47
CA TYR A 246 13.41 -7.44 2.06
C TYR A 246 13.33 -8.77 2.83
N GLN A 247 14.46 -9.32 3.30
CA GLN A 247 14.49 -10.54 4.10
C GLN A 247 13.82 -10.39 5.47
N CYS A 248 13.66 -9.17 5.98
CA CYS A 248 13.00 -8.89 7.25
C CYS A 248 11.46 -8.79 7.11
N ILE A 249 10.95 -8.51 5.92
CA ILE A 249 9.52 -8.25 5.68
C ILE A 249 8.62 -9.41 6.13
N PRO A 250 8.92 -10.69 5.83
CA PRO A 250 8.07 -11.80 6.28
C PRO A 250 8.00 -11.91 7.81
N LEU A 251 9.12 -11.67 8.51
CA LEU A 251 9.15 -11.69 9.97
C LEU A 251 8.33 -10.53 10.55
N LEU A 252 8.51 -9.32 10.02
CA LEU A 252 7.78 -8.14 10.48
C LEU A 252 6.28 -8.28 10.24
N GLN A 253 5.85 -8.76 9.08
CA GLN A 253 4.45 -9.06 8.79
C GLN A 253 3.85 -9.96 9.87
N LYS A 254 4.53 -11.09 10.16
CA LYS A 254 4.05 -12.05 11.16
C LYS A 254 3.94 -11.43 12.56
N MET A 255 4.94 -10.65 12.97
CA MET A 255 4.94 -9.96 14.26
C MET A 255 3.82 -8.92 14.37
N MET A 256 3.62 -8.11 13.33
CA MET A 256 2.57 -7.09 13.28
C MET A 256 1.17 -7.72 13.30
N ILE A 257 0.94 -8.78 12.52
CA ILE A 257 -0.33 -9.52 12.54
C ILE A 257 -0.60 -10.10 13.93
N GLN A 258 0.40 -10.70 14.58
CA GLN A 258 0.25 -11.26 15.93
C GLN A 258 -0.10 -10.20 16.97
N GLU A 259 0.54 -9.04 16.91
CA GLU A 259 0.26 -7.92 17.82
C GLU A 259 -1.15 -7.36 17.59
N CYS A 260 -1.55 -7.13 16.33
CA CYS A 260 -2.92 -6.73 15.98
C CYS A 260 -3.96 -7.72 16.51
N ASN A 261 -3.72 -9.03 16.35
CA ASN A 261 -4.60 -10.07 16.89
C ASN A 261 -4.68 -10.04 18.43
N ARG A 262 -3.57 -9.72 19.11
CA ARG A 262 -3.52 -9.61 20.58
C ARG A 262 -4.31 -8.40 21.08
N THR A 263 -4.36 -7.31 20.33
CA THR A 263 -5.06 -6.07 20.67
C THR A 263 -6.47 -5.99 20.08
N ASN A 264 -6.91 -6.99 19.30
CA ASN A 264 -8.13 -6.97 18.50
C ASN A 264 -8.20 -5.81 17.50
N THR A 265 -7.03 -5.37 17.00
CA THR A 265 -6.93 -4.36 15.94
C THR A 265 -7.06 -5.05 14.58
N TYR A 266 -7.93 -4.53 13.70
CA TYR A 266 -8.12 -5.11 12.36
C TYR A 266 -6.83 -5.00 11.54
N VAL A 267 -6.41 -6.04 10.84
CA VAL A 267 -5.17 -6.03 10.06
C VAL A 267 -5.38 -6.50 8.62
N ILE A 268 -4.82 -5.73 7.68
CA ILE A 268 -4.85 -5.97 6.24
C ILE A 268 -3.42 -6.29 5.78
N THR A 269 -3.25 -7.40 5.07
CA THR A 269 -2.01 -7.69 4.35
C THR A 269 -2.15 -7.24 2.90
N ALA A 270 -1.30 -6.31 2.47
CA ALA A 270 -1.46 -5.57 1.22
C ALA A 270 -0.21 -5.62 0.34
N THR A 271 -0.43 -5.34 -0.95
CA THR A 271 0.56 -5.23 -2.05
C THR A 271 1.27 -6.53 -2.39
N GLN A 272 1.50 -6.79 -3.68
CA GLN A 272 2.23 -7.96 -4.18
C GLN A 272 1.71 -9.32 -3.66
N MET A 273 0.39 -9.45 -3.45
CA MET A 273 -0.20 -10.73 -3.05
C MET A 273 -0.23 -11.70 -4.23
N LEU A 274 -0.63 -11.22 -5.41
CA LEU A 274 -0.70 -11.98 -6.66
C LEU A 274 -0.10 -11.13 -7.80
N GLN A 275 1.02 -10.45 -7.58
CA GLN A 275 1.60 -9.43 -8.47
C GLN A 275 1.74 -9.88 -9.93
N SER A 276 2.16 -11.13 -10.17
CA SER A 276 2.30 -11.70 -11.51
C SER A 276 0.98 -11.74 -12.27
N MET A 277 -0.15 -11.73 -11.55
CA MET A 277 -1.48 -11.75 -12.16
C MET A 277 -1.92 -10.41 -12.75
N VAL A 278 -1.09 -9.36 -12.62
CA VAL A 278 -1.24 -8.16 -13.43
C VAL A 278 -1.12 -8.51 -14.92
N ASP A 279 -0.14 -9.35 -15.28
CA ASP A 279 0.18 -9.68 -16.68
C ASP A 279 -0.19 -11.14 -17.05
N HIS A 280 -0.51 -11.98 -16.07
CA HIS A 280 -0.74 -13.40 -16.26
C HIS A 280 -2.05 -13.89 -15.63
N SER A 281 -2.71 -14.86 -16.25
CA SER A 281 -3.98 -15.39 -15.73
C SER A 281 -3.82 -16.40 -14.58
N ILE A 282 -2.58 -16.78 -14.23
CA ILE A 282 -2.26 -17.79 -13.21
C ILE A 282 -1.13 -17.25 -12.33
N PRO A 283 -1.23 -17.35 -10.99
CA PRO A 283 -0.18 -16.89 -10.10
C PRO A 283 1.03 -17.83 -10.09
N THR A 284 2.13 -17.33 -9.54
CA THR A 284 3.27 -18.17 -9.17
C THR A 284 2.96 -19.00 -7.92
N ARG A 285 3.71 -20.10 -7.72
CA ARG A 285 3.60 -20.91 -6.48
C ARG A 285 4.00 -20.12 -5.23
N ALA A 286 4.92 -19.16 -5.39
CA ALA A 286 5.37 -18.28 -4.31
C ALA A 286 4.23 -17.38 -3.82
N GLU A 287 3.49 -16.77 -4.73
CA GLU A 287 2.34 -15.91 -4.43
C GLU A 287 1.19 -16.69 -3.79
N VAL A 288 0.89 -17.90 -4.27
CA VAL A 288 -0.09 -18.78 -3.62
C VAL A 288 0.32 -19.07 -2.17
N THR A 289 1.61 -19.36 -1.94
CA THR A 289 2.13 -19.59 -0.59
C THR A 289 2.04 -18.33 0.27
N ASP A 290 2.31 -17.15 -0.30
CA ASP A 290 2.26 -15.88 0.40
C ASP A 290 0.84 -15.54 0.89
N VAL A 291 -0.17 -15.65 0.01
CA VAL A 291 -1.58 -15.48 0.38
C VAL A 291 -1.98 -16.48 1.48
N PHE A 292 -1.63 -17.76 1.29
CA PHE A 292 -1.95 -18.82 2.23
C PHE A 292 -1.36 -18.55 3.62
N GLN A 293 -0.08 -18.16 3.67
CA GLN A 293 0.63 -17.88 4.92
C GLN A 293 0.10 -16.64 5.63
N ALA A 294 -0.25 -15.57 4.91
CA ALA A 294 -0.85 -14.37 5.51
C ALA A 294 -2.16 -14.70 6.27
N VAL A 295 -2.97 -15.60 5.71
CA VAL A 295 -4.20 -16.08 6.36
C VAL A 295 -3.88 -16.97 7.58
N LEU A 296 -2.92 -17.89 7.46
CA LEU A 296 -2.49 -18.71 8.60
C LEU A 296 -1.95 -17.85 9.76
N ASP A 297 -1.14 -16.83 9.46
CA ASP A 297 -0.64 -15.86 10.43
C ASP A 297 -1.78 -15.08 11.11
N GLY A 298 -2.91 -14.90 10.42
CA GLY A 298 -4.13 -14.34 10.97
C GLY A 298 -4.39 -12.90 10.59
N THR A 299 -4.08 -12.53 9.35
CA THR A 299 -4.62 -11.31 8.77
C THR A 299 -6.15 -11.33 8.82
N ASN A 300 -6.82 -10.19 8.92
CA ASN A 300 -8.29 -10.11 8.78
C ASN A 300 -8.69 -9.96 7.31
N ALA A 301 -7.82 -9.34 6.51
CA ALA A 301 -8.04 -9.15 5.09
C ALA A 301 -6.79 -9.35 4.26
N VAL A 302 -7.01 -9.70 2.99
CA VAL A 302 -6.00 -9.72 1.94
C VAL A 302 -6.43 -8.79 0.81
N MET A 303 -5.47 -8.07 0.22
CA MET A 303 -5.78 -6.98 -0.72
C MET A 303 -5.08 -7.15 -2.08
N LEU A 304 -5.86 -6.99 -3.15
CA LEU A 304 -5.35 -6.77 -4.51
C LEU A 304 -5.17 -5.27 -4.78
N SER A 305 -4.02 -4.93 -5.34
CA SER A 305 -3.63 -3.59 -5.73
C SER A 305 -3.75 -3.42 -7.24
N ALA A 306 -2.65 -3.55 -7.98
CA ALA A 306 -2.65 -3.40 -9.43
C ALA A 306 -3.40 -4.55 -10.12
N GLU A 307 -3.39 -5.74 -9.51
CA GLU A 307 -4.02 -6.96 -10.02
C GLU A 307 -5.49 -6.75 -10.39
N SER A 308 -6.24 -6.04 -9.55
CA SER A 308 -7.65 -5.73 -9.81
C SER A 308 -7.88 -4.35 -10.40
N ALA A 309 -6.96 -3.39 -10.23
CA ALA A 309 -7.17 -2.01 -10.65
C ALA A 309 -6.81 -1.76 -12.12
N SER A 310 -5.70 -2.31 -12.59
CA SER A 310 -5.14 -2.03 -13.91
C SER A 310 -4.58 -3.26 -14.63
N GLY A 311 -4.57 -4.42 -13.98
CA GLY A 311 -4.10 -5.68 -14.56
C GLY A 311 -5.04 -6.21 -15.65
N GLU A 312 -4.50 -7.12 -16.45
CA GLU A 312 -5.19 -7.78 -17.56
C GLU A 312 -6.20 -8.83 -17.07
N HIS A 313 -6.01 -9.38 -15.87
CA HIS A 313 -6.78 -10.52 -15.34
C HIS A 313 -7.44 -10.22 -13.97
N PRO A 314 -8.26 -9.16 -13.84
CA PRO A 314 -8.81 -8.74 -12.55
C PRO A 314 -9.79 -9.76 -11.95
N ILE A 315 -10.55 -10.47 -12.79
CA ILE A 315 -11.55 -11.46 -12.35
C ILE A 315 -10.85 -12.72 -11.84
N GLU A 316 -9.86 -13.21 -12.58
CA GLU A 316 -9.03 -14.36 -12.24
C GLU A 316 -8.24 -14.11 -10.95
N SER A 317 -7.73 -12.88 -10.77
CA SER A 317 -7.02 -12.47 -9.57
C SER A 317 -7.90 -12.57 -8.33
N VAL A 318 -9.13 -12.03 -8.36
CA VAL A 318 -10.07 -12.14 -7.23
C VAL A 318 -10.49 -13.57 -6.99
N ARG A 319 -10.77 -14.34 -8.05
CA ARG A 319 -11.11 -15.76 -7.93
C ARG A 319 -9.99 -16.55 -7.25
N THR A 320 -8.75 -16.33 -7.67
CA THR A 320 -7.56 -16.97 -7.10
C THR A 320 -7.38 -16.58 -5.63
N LEU A 321 -7.46 -15.28 -5.33
CA LEU A 321 -7.37 -14.76 -3.98
C LEU A 321 -8.43 -15.39 -3.07
N ARG A 322 -9.68 -15.51 -3.55
CA ARG A 322 -10.77 -16.20 -2.85
C ARG A 322 -10.42 -17.66 -2.58
N LEU A 323 -10.09 -18.43 -3.62
CA LEU A 323 -9.82 -19.87 -3.49
C LEU A 323 -8.71 -20.15 -2.47
N VAL A 324 -7.59 -19.42 -2.57
CA VAL A 324 -6.45 -19.64 -1.67
C VAL A 324 -6.75 -19.17 -0.25
N SER A 325 -7.38 -18.01 -0.09
CA SER A 325 -7.72 -17.49 1.25
C SER A 325 -8.74 -18.36 1.97
N GLU A 326 -9.83 -18.76 1.32
CA GLU A 326 -10.85 -19.64 1.91
C GLU A 326 -10.29 -21.02 2.26
N PHE A 327 -9.42 -21.57 1.42
CA PHE A 327 -8.72 -22.82 1.73
C PHE A 327 -7.81 -22.67 2.96
N ALA A 328 -7.04 -21.59 3.05
CA ALA A 328 -6.18 -21.33 4.21
C ALA A 328 -6.99 -21.12 5.50
N GLU A 329 -8.16 -20.47 5.43
CA GLU A 329 -9.07 -20.33 6.56
C GLU A 329 -9.59 -21.67 7.07
N HIS A 330 -10.00 -22.54 6.16
CA HIS A 330 -10.44 -23.90 6.49
C HIS A 330 -9.31 -24.66 7.18
N VAL A 331 -8.09 -24.59 6.62
CA VAL A 331 -6.91 -25.24 7.21
C VAL A 331 -6.62 -24.72 8.62
N LYS A 332 -6.66 -23.40 8.83
CA LYS A 332 -6.42 -22.78 10.13
C LYS A 332 -7.43 -23.22 11.19
N LYS A 333 -8.69 -23.39 10.81
CA LYS A 333 -9.79 -23.75 11.72
C LYS A 333 -9.77 -25.23 12.11
N ASP A 334 -9.51 -26.10 11.16
CA ASP A 334 -9.74 -27.54 11.32
C ASP A 334 -8.53 -28.29 11.89
N GLY A 335 -7.43 -27.57 12.13
CA GLY A 335 -6.29 -28.08 12.89
C GLY A 335 -5.32 -28.90 12.06
N PRO A 336 -4.29 -29.50 12.68
CA PRO A 336 -3.20 -30.07 11.92
C PRO A 336 -3.68 -31.24 11.06
N PHE A 337 -3.51 -31.11 9.75
CA PHE A 337 -3.84 -32.15 8.79
C PHE A 337 -2.75 -33.22 8.80
N ALA A 338 -3.15 -34.49 8.85
CA ALA A 338 -2.26 -35.56 8.44
C ALA A 338 -2.30 -35.71 6.91
N MET A 339 -1.25 -36.31 6.32
CA MET A 339 -1.20 -36.54 4.87
C MET A 339 -2.44 -37.24 4.30
N LYS A 340 -3.06 -38.14 5.08
CA LYS A 340 -4.30 -38.82 4.68
C LYS A 340 -5.49 -37.86 4.49
N ASP A 341 -5.55 -36.80 5.30
CA ASP A 341 -6.63 -35.82 5.26
C ASP A 341 -6.48 -34.94 4.00
N VAL A 342 -5.24 -34.56 3.68
CA VAL A 342 -4.90 -33.86 2.43
C VAL A 342 -5.17 -34.73 1.21
N LEU A 343 -4.81 -36.02 1.25
CA LEU A 343 -5.09 -36.94 0.13
C LEU A 343 -6.58 -37.13 -0.14
N ARG A 344 -7.42 -37.05 0.90
CA ARG A 344 -8.88 -37.06 0.74
C ARG A 344 -9.36 -35.79 0.03
N LEU A 345 -8.94 -34.62 0.51
CA LEU A 345 -9.25 -33.33 -0.11
C LEU A 345 -8.82 -33.29 -1.59
N LEU A 346 -7.61 -33.77 -1.89
CA LEU A 346 -7.10 -33.81 -3.27
C LEU A 346 -7.95 -34.69 -4.19
N ARG A 347 -8.48 -35.82 -3.70
CA ARG A 347 -9.35 -36.69 -4.49
C ARG A 347 -10.68 -36.02 -4.76
N GLU A 348 -11.27 -35.41 -3.74
CA GLU A 348 -12.52 -34.64 -3.85
C GLU A 348 -12.37 -33.48 -4.86
N SER A 349 -11.24 -32.75 -4.84
CA SER A 349 -11.00 -31.63 -5.76
C SER A 349 -10.62 -32.02 -7.19
N LEU A 350 -10.23 -33.27 -7.46
CA LEU A 350 -9.94 -33.75 -8.82
C LEU A 350 -11.19 -34.27 -9.53
N ASP A 351 -12.27 -34.53 -8.79
CA ASP A 351 -13.55 -35.01 -9.29
C ASP A 351 -14.56 -33.86 -9.56
N GLU A 352 -14.25 -32.62 -9.17
CA GLU A 352 -14.98 -31.36 -9.46
C GLU A 352 -14.35 -30.60 -10.64
#